data_AF-A0A1F3IQZ8-F1
#
_entry.id   AF-A0A1F3IQZ8-F1
#
_cell.length_a   1.000
_cell.length_b   1.000
_cell.length_c   1.000
_cell.angle_alpha   90.00
_cell.angle_beta   90.00
_cell.angle_gamma   90.00
#
_symmetry.space_group_name_H-M   'P 1'
#
loop_
_entity.id
_entity.type
_entity.pdbx_description
1 polymer ?
#
loop_
_entity_poly.entity_id
_entity_poly.type
_entity_poly.pdbx_seq_one_letter_code
_entity_poly.pdbx_strand_id
1 'polypeptide(L)' 'MSVNDIFFTPAKNALGGYYIPVRNDWNLKIMFRHISETEKELYEQQFGEEVLSDTEFFKWWKSVHYLTTK' A
#
# COMPACT_ATOMS: atom_id res chain seq x y z
N MET A 1 -10.06 18.67 0.48
CA MET A 1 -9.53 17.29 0.34
C MET A 1 -8.17 17.46 -0.30
N SER A 2 -7.10 17.13 0.42
CA SER A 2 -5.76 17.15 -0.15
C SER A 2 -5.64 15.99 -1.15
N VAL A 3 -4.75 16.07 -2.13
CA VAL A 3 -4.57 15.00 -3.13
C VAL A 3 -4.18 13.68 -2.46
N ASN A 4 -3.47 13.75 -1.33
CA ASN A 4 -3.08 12.62 -0.49
C ASN A 4 -4.25 11.82 0.09
N ASP A 5 -5.43 12.44 0.24
CA ASP A 5 -6.65 11.77 0.73
C ASP A 5 -7.22 10.76 -0.30
N ILE A 6 -6.78 10.82 -1.56
CA ILE A 6 -7.28 9.95 -2.64
C ILE A 6 -6.45 8.69 -2.76
N PHE A 7 -5.12 8.78 -2.59
CA PHE A 7 -4.23 7.63 -2.74
C PHE A 7 -4.36 6.65 -1.57
N PHE A 8 -4.41 7.15 -0.33
CA PHE A 8 -4.58 6.36 0.88
C PHE A 8 -6.04 6.37 1.33
N THR A 9 -6.86 5.50 0.74
CA THR A 9 -8.28 5.46 1.09
C THR A 9 -8.49 4.75 2.42
N PRO A 10 -9.03 5.39 3.47
CA PRO A 10 -9.20 4.75 4.78
C PRO A 10 -10.15 3.53 4.68
N ALA A 11 -9.74 2.42 5.29
CA ALA A 11 -10.51 1.18 5.27
C ALA A 11 -11.69 1.27 6.26
N LYS A 12 -12.92 1.41 5.75
CA LYS A 12 -14.13 1.59 6.57
C LYS A 12 -14.58 0.33 7.33
N ASN A 13 -14.17 -0.86 6.87
CA ASN A 13 -14.68 -2.16 7.35
C ASN A 13 -13.59 -3.05 7.97
N ALA A 14 -12.31 -2.69 7.84
CA ALA A 14 -11.22 -3.38 8.52
C ALA A 14 -10.97 -2.71 9.88
N LEU A 15 -10.29 -3.38 10.81
CA LEU A 15 -9.88 -2.86 12.12
C LEU A 15 -8.86 -1.70 12.02
N GLY A 16 -9.08 -0.73 11.13
CA GLY A 16 -8.17 0.34 10.74
C GLY A 16 -7.43 0.08 9.42
N GLY A 17 -6.49 0.98 9.12
CA GLY A 17 -5.63 0.93 7.94
C GLY A 17 -6.19 1.63 6.70
N TYR A 18 -5.53 1.40 5.58
CA TYR A 18 -5.74 2.11 4.32
C TYR A 18 -5.74 1.15 3.14
N TYR A 19 -6.42 1.52 2.07
CA TYR A 19 -6.33 0.89 0.77
C TYR A 19 -5.47 1.76 -0.15
N ILE A 20 -4.48 1.15 -0.79
CA ILE A 20 -3.63 1.80 -1.79
C ILE A 20 -3.79 1.15 -3.17
N PRO A 21 -3.69 1.92 -4.26
CA PRO A 21 -3.70 1.37 -5.61
C PRO A 21 -2.38 0.65 -5.92
N VAL A 22 -2.50 -0.53 -6.51
CA VAL A 22 -1.39 -1.38 -6.97
C VAL A 22 -1.70 -1.86 -8.38
N ARG A 23 -0.73 -1.78 -9.29
CA ARG A 23 -0.93 -2.19 -10.69
C ARG A 23 -0.71 -3.69 -10.84
N ASN A 24 -1.73 -4.41 -11.29
CA ASN A 24 -1.60 -5.81 -11.62
C ASN A 24 -0.61 -6.02 -12.78
N ASP A 25 0.42 -6.83 -12.58
CA ASP A 25 1.45 -7.08 -13.60
C ASP A 25 0.92 -7.78 -14.86
N TRP A 26 -0.14 -8.58 -14.74
CA TRP A 26 -0.67 -9.40 -15.83
C TRP A 26 -1.61 -8.65 -16.76
N ASN A 27 -2.49 -7.81 -16.22
CA ASN A 27 -3.55 -7.15 -16.99
C ASN A 27 -3.52 -5.61 -16.89
N LEU A 28 -2.50 -5.06 -16.21
CA LEU A 28 -2.28 -3.62 -16.00
C LEU A 28 -3.42 -2.89 -15.29
N LYS A 29 -4.43 -3.60 -14.78
CA LYS A 29 -5.53 -3.00 -14.03
C LYS A 29 -5.05 -2.58 -12.64
N ILE A 30 -5.58 -1.46 -12.17
CA ILE A 30 -5.39 -1.04 -10.78
C ILE A 30 -6.26 -1.91 -9.87
N MET A 31 -5.63 -2.49 -8.86
CA MET A 31 -6.25 -3.21 -7.76
C MET A 31 -5.96 -2.45 -6.46
N PHE A 32 -6.78 -2.63 -5.43
CA PHE A 32 -6.56 -2.00 -4.14
C PHE A 32 -6.05 -3.03 -3.13
N ARG A 33 -4.94 -2.71 -2.46
CA ARG A 33 -4.36 -3.54 -1.40
C ARG A 33 -4.54 -2.86 -0.06
N HIS A 34 -4.92 -3.63 0.95
CA HIS A 34 -5.01 -3.15 2.33
C HIS A 34 -3.62 -3.10 2.95
N ILE A 35 -3.33 -2.03 3.66
CA ILE A 35 -2.13 -1.83 4.46
C ILE A 35 -2.51 -1.28 5.84
N SER A 36 -1.71 -1.59 6.85
CA SER A 36 -1.85 -1.00 8.18
C SER A 36 -1.46 0.48 8.21
N GLU A 37 -1.75 1.17 9.31
CA GLU A 37 -1.35 2.58 9.49
C GLU A 37 0.18 2.75 9.54
N THR A 38 0.90 1.84 10.20
CA THR A 38 2.37 1.82 10.19
C THR A 38 2.93 1.57 8.79
N GLU A 39 2.32 0.63 8.04
CA GLU A 39 2.72 0.36 6.66
C GLU A 39 2.46 1.56 5.74
N LYS A 40 1.39 2.34 5.97
CA LYS A 40 1.13 3.58 5.23
C LYS A 40 2.28 4.56 5.41
N GLU A 41 2.69 4.85 6.64
CA GLU A 41 3.78 5.79 6.91
C GLU A 41 5.08 5.34 6.24
N LEU A 42 5.39 4.04 6.30
CA LEU A 42 6.57 3.47 5.63
C LEU A 42 6.49 3.57 4.11
N TYR A 43 5.31 3.30 3.54
CA TYR A 43 5.09 3.41 2.10
C TYR A 43 5.24 4.85 1.63
N GLU A 44 4.61 5.80 2.32
CA GLU A 44 4.65 7.23 2.00
C GLU A 44 6.08 7.78 2.11
N GLN A 45 6.88 7.33 3.08
CA GLN A 45 8.28 7.71 3.21
C GLN A 45 9.17 7.17 2.08
N GLN A 46 8.91 5.94 1.60
CA GLN A 46 9.77 5.28 0.62
C GLN A 46 9.39 5.62 -0.82
N PHE A 47 8.09 5.72 -1.10
CA PHE A 47 7.53 5.82 -2.46
C PHE A 47 6.61 7.02 -2.65
N GLY A 48 6.21 7.70 -1.58
CA GLY A 48 5.19 8.75 -1.63
C GLY A 48 3.85 8.18 -2.11
N GLU A 49 3.44 8.63 -3.29
CA GLU A 49 2.18 8.24 -3.95
C GLU A 49 2.42 7.46 -5.26
N GLU A 50 3.58 6.80 -5.38
CA GLU A 50 3.87 5.96 -6.54
C GLU A 50 3.00 4.69 -6.53
N VAL A 51 2.39 4.37 -7.67
CA VAL A 51 1.64 3.11 -7.85
C VAL A 51 2.62 2.01 -8.21
N LEU A 52 2.96 1.16 -7.24
CA LEU A 52 3.79 -0.01 -7.46
C LEU A 52 3.06 -1.09 -8.28
N SER A 53 3.84 -1.93 -8.95
CA SER A 53 3.35 -3.19 -9.51
C SER A 53 2.99 -4.19 -8.41
N ASP A 54 2.14 -5.17 -8.68
CA ASP A 54 1.73 -6.20 -7.69
C ASP A 54 2.95 -6.98 -7.16
N THR A 55 3.91 -7.26 -8.04
CA THR A 55 5.19 -7.89 -7.70
C THR A 55 6.05 -6.98 -6.83
N GLU A 56 6.15 -5.68 -7.14
CA GLU A 56 6.93 -4.70 -6.37
C GLU A 56 6.32 -4.51 -4.98
N PHE A 57 5.00 -4.30 -4.93
CA PHE A 57 4.24 -4.21 -3.69
C PHE A 57 4.46 -5.45 -2.81
N PHE A 58 4.34 -6.66 -3.38
CA PHE A 58 4.51 -7.89 -2.60
C PHE A 58 5.95 -8.05 -2.07
N LYS A 59 6.97 -7.69 -2.85
CA LYS A 59 8.37 -7.70 -2.39
C LYS A 59 8.60 -6.72 -1.24
N TRP A 60 8.09 -5.50 -1.38
CA TRP A 60 8.17 -4.49 -0.32
C TRP A 60 7.43 -4.94 0.93
N TRP A 61 6.17 -5.36 0.81
CA TRP A 61 5.34 -5.82 1.92
C TRP A 61 6.03 -6.96 2.67
N LYS A 62 6.57 -7.94 1.94
CA LYS A 62 7.35 -9.03 2.52
C LYS A 62 8.58 -8.51 3.27
N SER A 63 9.29 -7.51 2.74
CA SER A 63 10.45 -6.93 3.43
C SER A 63 10.08 -6.26 4.76
N VAL A 64 8.96 -5.54 4.80
CA VAL A 64 8.44 -4.89 6.01
C VAL A 64 8.06 -5.94 7.07
N HIS A 65 7.31 -6.98 6.67
CA HIS A 65 6.85 -8.03 7.60
C HIS A 65 7.95 -9.00 8.04
N TYR A 66 8.98 -9.21 7.21
CA TYR A 66 10.12 -10.05 7.58
C TYR A 66 11.09 -9.33 8.53
N LEU A 67 11.15 -7.99 8.47
CA LEU A 67 11.91 -7.19 9.44
C LEU A 67 11.28 -7.19 10.84
N THR A 68 9.97 -7.41 10.95
CA THR A 68 9.23 -7.40 12.22
C THR A 68 9.29 -8.74 12.98
N THR A 69 9.87 -9.79 12.39
CA THR A 69 9.93 -11.15 12.98
C THR A 69 11.28 -11.52 13.59
N LYS A 70 12.20 -10.55 13.76
CA LYS A 70 13.52 -10.77 14.39
C LYS A 70 13.63 -10.09 15.76
#